data_AF-A0A8H9MER1-F1
#
_entry.id   AF-A0A8H9MER1-F1
#
_cell.length_a   1.000
_cell.length_b   1.000
_cell.length_c   1.000
_cell.angle_alpha   90.00
_cell.angle_beta   90.00
_cell.angle_gamma   90.00
#
_symmetry.space_group_name_H-M   'P 1'
#
loop_
_entity.id
_entity.type
_entity.pdbx_description
1 polymer ?
#
loop_
_entity_poly.entity_id
_entity_poly.type
_entity_poly.pdbx_seq_one_letter_code
_entity_poly.pdbx_strand_id
1 'polypeptide(L)'
;MGSDWSWTLALPDGTLNAATVERLLALVETFGLSPHRPGGGINGFDNSRGHEGEHRVLAWEQLVHSLSTGSWSTNLWTRSEEEEEEVFVTTRPGGANGWDLVTLSLDAVHCRRTPTAQAEPFRELHRILTELWMAIATETGALFGRVEDEWSLEQIWSELPDPFLGVTPPPLGSWPDWLSWVTYFDADRYRLLSPVLGQLGADVRRTRHEAAVVVLLTDPGAVDPVRFARLHHEYRRAVRTSLPS
;
A
#
# COMPACT_ATOMS: atom_id res chain seq x y z
N MET A 1 -3.49 -14.37 15.15
CA MET A 1 -2.64 -13.82 14.08
C MET A 1 -3.44 -12.66 13.51
N GLY A 2 -2.91 -11.45 13.64
CA GLY A 2 -3.56 -10.27 13.09
C GLY A 2 -3.53 -10.37 11.57
N SER A 3 -4.65 -10.02 10.93
CA SER A 3 -4.68 -9.74 9.49
C SER A 3 -4.42 -8.25 9.30
N ASP A 4 -3.33 -7.91 8.63
CA ASP A 4 -2.91 -6.53 8.49
C ASP A 4 -3.56 -5.87 7.27
N TRP A 5 -3.65 -4.55 7.31
CA TRP A 5 -3.87 -3.75 6.10
C TRP A 5 -2.54 -3.22 5.60
N SER A 6 -2.38 -3.18 4.28
CA SER A 6 -1.15 -2.68 3.65
C SER A 6 -1.43 -1.73 2.51
N TRP A 7 -0.55 -0.74 2.35
CA TRP A 7 -0.52 0.21 1.25
C TRP A 7 0.86 0.14 0.61
N THR A 8 0.94 -0.40 -0.60
CA THR A 8 2.20 -0.68 -1.27
C THR A 8 2.32 0.14 -2.55
N LEU A 9 3.53 0.61 -2.86
CA LEU A 9 3.86 1.32 -4.10
C LEU A 9 5.15 0.78 -4.70
N ALA A 10 5.10 0.46 -5.98
CA ALA A 10 6.28 0.26 -6.80
C ALA A 10 6.67 1.59 -7.46
N LEU A 11 7.89 2.03 -7.20
CA LEU A 11 8.46 3.28 -7.70
C LEU A 11 9.50 2.99 -8.79
N PRO A 12 9.82 3.94 -9.67
CA PRO A 12 10.98 3.80 -10.55
C PRO A 12 12.26 3.44 -9.76
N ASP A 13 13.13 2.62 -10.34
CA ASP A 13 14.39 2.24 -9.69
C ASP A 13 15.26 3.47 -9.34
N GLY A 14 15.86 3.47 -8.14
CA GLY A 14 16.69 4.57 -7.64
C GLY A 14 15.92 5.79 -7.13
N THR A 15 14.59 5.70 -7.06
CA THR A 15 13.74 6.72 -6.42
C THR A 15 14.01 6.82 -4.92
N LEU A 16 14.27 5.71 -4.24
CA LEU A 16 14.64 5.65 -2.84
C LEU A 16 16.08 6.12 -2.64
N ASN A 17 16.20 7.39 -2.29
CA ASN A 17 17.43 8.03 -1.85
C ASN A 17 17.10 8.96 -0.67
N ALA A 18 18.13 9.50 -0.02
CA ALA A 18 17.95 10.36 1.16
C ALA A 18 16.99 11.53 0.92
N ALA A 19 17.11 12.22 -0.23
CA ALA A 19 16.28 13.38 -0.53
C ALA A 19 14.81 13.00 -0.73
N THR A 20 14.54 11.89 -1.43
CA THR A 20 13.16 11.40 -1.58
C THR A 20 12.60 10.95 -0.23
N VAL A 21 13.38 10.23 0.58
CA VAL A 21 12.94 9.78 1.91
C VAL A 21 12.59 10.95 2.82
N GLU A 22 13.39 12.01 2.83
CA GLU A 22 13.06 13.23 3.57
C GLU A 22 11.74 13.85 3.12
N ARG A 23 11.48 13.89 1.81
CA ARG A 23 10.19 14.37 1.28
C ARG A 23 9.03 13.46 1.67
N LEU A 24 9.22 12.14 1.66
CA LEU A 24 8.21 11.19 2.11
C LEU A 24 7.87 11.42 3.59
N LEU A 25 8.87 11.57 4.45
CA LEU A 25 8.66 11.85 5.86
C LEU A 25 8.02 13.23 6.10
N ALA A 26 8.37 14.24 5.30
CA ALA A 26 7.69 15.53 5.33
C ALA A 26 6.21 15.43 4.89
N LEU A 27 5.90 14.61 3.88
CA LEU A 27 4.52 14.35 3.45
C LEU A 27 3.73 13.70 4.58
N VAL A 28 4.28 12.68 5.23
CA VAL A 28 3.68 12.00 6.38
C VAL A 28 3.21 13.00 7.45
N GLU A 29 4.01 14.03 7.75
CA GLU A 29 3.65 15.08 8.71
C GLU A 29 2.44 15.91 8.28
N THR A 30 2.25 16.15 6.98
CA THR A 30 1.08 16.87 6.46
C THR A 30 -0.23 16.10 6.64
N PHE A 31 -0.14 14.79 6.81
CA PHE A 31 -1.26 13.89 7.10
C PHE A 31 -1.44 13.62 8.60
N GLY A 32 -0.76 14.39 9.47
CA GLY A 32 -0.93 14.27 10.92
C GLY A 32 -0.26 13.05 11.54
N LEU A 33 0.66 12.41 10.81
CA LEU A 33 1.49 11.31 11.29
C LEU A 33 2.90 11.82 11.63
N SER A 34 3.63 11.08 12.47
CA SER A 34 4.97 11.46 12.91
C SER A 34 5.87 10.25 13.05
N PRO A 35 7.12 10.26 12.57
CA PRO A 35 8.10 9.20 12.89
C PRO A 35 8.60 9.27 14.34
N HIS A 36 8.38 10.40 15.01
CA HIS A 36 8.69 10.55 16.44
C HIS A 36 7.57 9.96 17.28
N ARG A 37 7.92 9.04 18.19
CA ARG A 37 6.97 8.44 19.13
C ARG A 37 6.48 9.45 20.17
N PRO A 38 5.29 9.22 20.77
CA PRO A 38 4.89 9.88 22.01
C PRO A 38 5.98 9.68 23.09
N GLY A 39 6.56 10.77 23.61
CA GLY A 39 7.72 10.71 24.53
C GLY A 39 9.10 10.84 23.87
N GLY A 40 9.17 10.99 22.54
CA GLY A 40 10.37 11.36 21.80
C GLY A 40 11.27 10.19 21.40
N GLY A 41 12.04 10.39 20.32
CA GLY A 41 12.83 9.35 19.66
C GLY A 41 12.09 8.70 18.48
N ILE A 42 12.83 7.99 17.65
CA ILE A 42 12.33 7.32 16.44
C ILE A 42 12.61 5.83 16.58
N ASN A 43 11.59 4.99 16.43
CA ASN A 43 11.79 3.55 16.45
C ASN A 43 12.41 3.08 15.12
N GLY A 44 13.44 2.27 15.22
CA GLY A 44 13.97 1.49 14.11
C GLY A 44 13.81 0.01 14.40
N PHE A 45 13.45 -0.76 13.38
CA PHE A 45 13.52 -2.22 13.38
C PHE A 45 14.41 -2.71 12.25
N ASP A 46 15.41 -3.52 12.60
CA ASP A 46 16.40 -4.02 11.65
C ASP A 46 15.75 -5.00 10.65
N ASN A 47 16.04 -4.86 9.36
CA ASN A 47 15.59 -5.76 8.30
C ASN A 47 16.71 -6.73 7.84
N SER A 48 17.90 -6.63 8.43
CA SER A 48 19.05 -7.43 8.05
C SER A 48 18.93 -8.88 8.52
N ARG A 49 19.50 -9.78 7.73
CA ARG A 49 19.37 -11.22 7.94
C ARG A 49 20.00 -11.65 9.27
N GLY A 50 19.21 -12.29 10.12
CA GLY A 50 19.60 -12.74 11.46
C GLY A 50 19.35 -11.72 12.58
N HIS A 51 18.88 -10.53 12.23
CA HIS A 51 18.56 -9.44 13.16
C HIS A 51 17.13 -8.90 12.92
N GLU A 52 16.32 -9.58 12.10
CA GLU A 52 15.02 -9.09 11.70
C GLU A 52 14.13 -8.75 12.92
N GLY A 53 13.68 -7.50 12.98
CA GLY A 53 12.84 -6.99 14.06
C GLY A 53 13.60 -6.50 15.29
N GLU A 54 14.94 -6.53 15.31
CA GLU A 54 15.71 -5.93 16.40
C GLU A 54 15.39 -4.43 16.54
N HIS A 55 14.90 -4.04 17.72
CA HIS A 55 14.49 -2.67 18.01
C HIS A 55 15.67 -1.79 18.46
N ARG A 56 15.75 -0.58 17.92
CA ARG A 56 16.64 0.50 18.39
C ARG A 56 15.97 1.87 18.26
N VAL A 57 16.45 2.84 19.04
CA VAL A 57 16.08 4.25 18.84
C VAL A 57 17.08 4.89 17.89
N LEU A 58 16.59 5.43 16.77
CA LEU A 58 17.40 6.03 15.71
C LEU A 58 17.44 7.56 15.85
N ALA A 59 18.56 8.15 15.42
CA ALA A 59 18.61 9.56 15.07
C ALA A 59 17.97 9.80 13.69
N TRP A 60 17.56 11.04 13.41
CA TRP A 60 16.92 11.41 12.13
C TRP A 60 17.75 11.00 10.90
N GLU A 61 19.05 11.32 10.90
CA GLU A 61 19.94 10.96 9.78
C GLU A 61 20.05 9.44 9.58
N GLN A 62 20.02 8.68 10.68
CA GLN A 62 20.01 7.21 10.63
C GLN A 62 18.70 6.68 10.07
N LEU A 63 17.55 7.26 10.46
CA LEU A 63 16.25 6.91 9.89
C LEU A 63 16.26 7.12 8.37
N VAL A 64 16.65 8.33 7.93
CA VAL A 64 16.67 8.69 6.50
C VAL A 64 17.57 7.74 5.71
N HIS A 65 18.80 7.50 6.21
CA HIS A 65 19.73 6.58 5.58
C HIS A 65 19.17 5.15 5.54
N SER A 66 18.57 4.68 6.62
CA SER A 66 18.10 3.29 6.72
C SER A 66 16.91 3.02 5.82
N LEU A 67 15.95 3.96 5.73
CA LEU A 67 14.85 3.90 4.76
C LEU A 67 15.34 4.04 3.31
N SER A 68 16.40 4.82 3.05
CA SER A 68 16.95 4.90 1.69
C SER A 68 17.61 3.61 1.22
N THR A 69 18.12 2.80 2.16
CA THR A 69 18.80 1.53 1.89
C THR A 69 17.91 0.31 2.12
N GLY A 70 16.71 0.50 2.70
CA GLY A 70 15.81 -0.58 3.13
C GLY A 70 16.35 -1.42 4.29
N SER A 71 17.40 -0.95 4.98
CA SER A 71 18.07 -1.71 6.05
C SER A 71 17.29 -1.71 7.36
N TRP A 72 16.44 -0.71 7.59
CA TRP A 72 15.55 -0.64 8.75
C TRP A 72 14.16 -0.17 8.33
N SER A 73 13.16 -0.59 9.10
CA SER A 73 11.79 -0.05 9.08
C SER A 73 11.55 0.85 10.31
N THR A 74 10.47 1.63 10.30
CA THR A 74 10.07 2.53 11.40
C THR A 74 8.56 2.46 11.64
N ASN A 75 8.09 2.99 12.77
CA ASN A 75 6.69 3.36 12.93
C ASN A 75 6.44 4.82 12.54
N LEU A 76 5.20 5.11 12.19
CA LEU A 76 4.58 6.42 12.19
C LEU A 76 3.44 6.42 13.19
N TRP A 77 3.34 7.50 13.95
CA TRP A 77 2.40 7.66 15.04
C TRP A 77 1.35 8.69 14.66
N THR A 78 0.09 8.40 14.94
CA THR A 78 -0.96 9.42 14.95
C THR A 78 -0.67 10.45 16.05
N ARG A 79 -0.99 11.73 15.82
CA ARG A 79 -0.80 12.80 16.82
C ARG A 79 -1.85 12.77 17.95
N SER A 80 -2.66 11.72 18.06
CA SER A 80 -3.67 11.58 19.10
C SER A 80 -3.00 11.18 20.41
N GLU A 81 -3.25 11.94 21.48
CA GLU A 81 -2.73 11.63 22.83
C GLU A 81 -3.43 10.42 23.48
N GLU A 82 -4.56 9.98 22.94
CA GLU A 82 -5.44 8.98 23.56
C GLU A 82 -5.36 7.58 22.92
N GLU A 83 -4.95 7.50 21.65
CA GLU A 83 -4.85 6.24 20.89
C GLU A 83 -3.57 6.26 20.05
N GLU A 84 -2.53 5.60 20.55
CA GLU A 84 -1.25 5.43 19.86
C GLU A 84 -1.41 4.35 18.78
N GLU A 85 -1.85 4.76 17.59
CA GLU A 85 -1.89 3.86 16.44
C GLU A 85 -0.54 3.87 15.73
N GLU A 86 0.08 2.70 15.65
CA GLU A 86 1.37 2.50 15.00
C GLU A 86 1.16 2.04 13.55
N VAL A 87 1.58 2.87 12.61
CA VAL A 87 1.66 2.52 11.19
C VAL A 87 3.10 2.19 10.86
N PHE A 88 3.39 0.95 10.50
CA PHE A 88 4.73 0.56 10.09
C PHE A 88 5.04 1.10 8.69
N VAL A 89 6.26 1.59 8.51
CA VAL A 89 6.82 1.99 7.22
C VAL A 89 8.05 1.17 6.95
N THR A 90 8.05 0.51 5.80
CA THR A 90 9.23 -0.19 5.30
C THR A 90 9.46 0.19 3.85
N THR A 91 10.71 0.16 3.45
CA THR A 91 11.17 0.46 2.11
C THR A 91 12.11 -0.63 1.65
N ARG A 92 12.14 -0.88 0.34
CA ARG A 92 13.06 -1.85 -0.26
C ARG A 92 13.53 -1.31 -1.60
N PRO A 93 14.80 -0.89 -1.70
CA PRO A 93 15.39 -0.52 -2.97
C PRO A 93 15.34 -1.67 -3.99
N GLY A 94 15.22 -1.32 -5.27
CA GLY A 94 14.78 -2.24 -6.30
C GLY A 94 15.75 -3.35 -6.61
N GLY A 95 17.05 -3.13 -6.44
CA GLY A 95 18.07 -4.16 -6.64
C GLY A 95 17.82 -4.95 -7.93
N ALA A 96 17.65 -6.26 -7.83
CA ALA A 96 17.41 -7.14 -8.98
C ALA A 96 16.00 -7.08 -9.58
N ASN A 97 15.03 -6.47 -8.88
CA ASN A 97 13.64 -6.41 -9.31
C ASN A 97 13.39 -5.25 -10.29
N GLY A 98 14.21 -4.19 -10.27
CA GLY A 98 14.10 -3.05 -11.20
C GLY A 98 13.04 -2.01 -10.84
N TRP A 99 12.53 -2.02 -9.61
CA TRP A 99 11.68 -0.98 -9.04
C TRP A 99 11.87 -0.92 -7.53
N ASP A 100 11.85 0.28 -6.96
CA ASP A 100 11.85 0.47 -5.51
C ASP A 100 10.46 0.20 -4.92
N LEU A 101 10.41 -0.12 -3.62
CA LEU A 101 9.18 -0.40 -2.90
C LEU A 101 9.04 0.51 -1.67
N VAL A 102 7.86 1.08 -1.49
CA VAL A 102 7.41 1.66 -0.22
C VAL A 102 6.19 0.88 0.26
N THR A 103 6.13 0.56 1.55
CA THR A 103 5.00 -0.13 2.17
C THR A 103 4.64 0.56 3.48
N LEU A 104 3.37 0.92 3.62
CA LEU A 104 2.74 1.22 4.91
C LEU A 104 1.97 -0.02 5.34
N SER A 105 2.05 -0.41 6.62
CA SER A 105 1.21 -1.47 7.17
C SER A 105 0.61 -1.08 8.51
N LEU A 106 -0.62 -1.54 8.73
CA LEU A 106 -1.40 -1.30 9.95
C LEU A 106 -1.77 -2.65 10.55
N ASP A 107 -1.40 -2.85 11.81
CA ASP A 107 -1.70 -4.08 12.54
C ASP A 107 -3.21 -4.27 12.71
N ALA A 108 -3.65 -5.52 12.60
CA ALA A 108 -5.02 -5.95 12.82
C ALA A 108 -5.68 -5.42 14.09
N VAL A 109 -4.93 -5.14 15.16
CA VAL A 109 -5.45 -4.58 16.41
C VAL A 109 -6.14 -3.22 16.22
N HIS A 110 -5.66 -2.44 15.25
CA HIS A 110 -6.24 -1.14 14.88
C HIS A 110 -7.35 -1.27 13.82
N CYS A 111 -7.60 -2.49 13.32
CA CYS A 111 -8.53 -2.72 12.22
C CYS A 111 -9.93 -3.09 12.72
N ARG A 112 -10.97 -2.56 12.07
CA ARG A 112 -12.37 -2.90 12.34
C ARG A 112 -13.08 -3.26 11.05
N ARG A 113 -13.51 -4.52 10.94
CA ARG A 113 -14.03 -5.11 9.69
C ARG A 113 -15.55 -5.38 9.73
N THR A 114 -16.23 -4.84 10.73
CA THR A 114 -17.68 -4.99 10.90
C THR A 114 -18.35 -3.63 10.82
N PRO A 115 -19.42 -3.48 10.02
CA PRO A 115 -20.01 -2.18 9.69
C PRO A 115 -20.84 -1.64 10.86
N THR A 116 -20.16 -1.20 11.90
CA THR A 116 -20.74 -0.58 13.11
C THR A 116 -20.15 0.81 13.28
N ALA A 117 -20.73 1.60 14.19
CA ALA A 117 -20.17 2.92 14.54
C ALA A 117 -18.77 2.83 15.15
N GLN A 118 -18.38 1.69 15.71
CA GLN A 118 -17.03 1.48 16.24
C GLN A 118 -15.95 1.36 15.15
N ALA A 119 -16.35 1.20 13.88
CA ALA A 119 -15.42 1.16 12.76
C ALA A 119 -15.06 2.56 12.23
N GLU A 120 -15.71 3.63 12.69
CA GLU A 120 -15.44 5.00 12.21
C GLU A 120 -13.98 5.46 12.40
N PRO A 121 -13.32 5.24 13.57
CA PRO A 121 -11.90 5.60 13.72
C PRO A 121 -11.02 4.89 12.69
N PHE A 122 -11.23 3.59 12.49
CA PHE A 122 -10.50 2.82 11.49
C PHE A 122 -10.79 3.29 10.05
N ARG A 123 -12.05 3.61 9.72
CA ARG A 123 -12.41 4.17 8.40
C ARG A 123 -11.67 5.47 8.14
N GLU A 124 -11.58 6.34 9.15
CA GLU A 124 -10.88 7.60 9.06
C GLU A 124 -9.37 7.41 8.90
N LEU A 125 -8.75 6.55 9.72
CA LEU A 125 -7.33 6.21 9.57
C LEU A 125 -7.04 5.60 8.20
N HIS A 126 -7.85 4.64 7.75
CA HIS A 126 -7.71 4.04 6.43
C HIS A 126 -7.83 5.10 5.31
N ARG A 127 -8.74 6.06 5.44
CA ARG A 127 -8.87 7.19 4.50
C ARG A 127 -7.59 8.03 4.48
N ILE A 128 -7.08 8.43 5.65
CA ILE A 128 -5.84 9.20 5.78
C ILE A 128 -4.65 8.45 5.14
N LEU A 129 -4.49 7.16 5.44
CA LEU A 129 -3.41 6.35 4.89
C LEU A 129 -3.53 6.14 3.37
N THR A 130 -4.75 5.99 2.86
CA THR A 130 -5.00 5.91 1.42
C THR A 130 -4.70 7.23 0.72
N GLU A 131 -5.02 8.37 1.33
CA GLU A 131 -4.68 9.69 0.80
C GLU A 131 -3.18 9.98 0.85
N LEU A 132 -2.50 9.62 1.94
CA LEU A 132 -1.04 9.68 2.06
C LEU A 132 -0.38 8.81 0.99
N TRP A 133 -0.83 7.57 0.82
CA TRP A 133 -0.34 6.66 -0.21
C TRP A 133 -0.50 7.24 -1.62
N MET A 134 -1.64 7.87 -1.92
CA MET A 134 -1.85 8.58 -3.18
C MET A 134 -0.94 9.81 -3.35
N ALA A 135 -0.67 10.54 -2.28
CA ALA A 135 0.24 11.69 -2.28
C ALA A 135 1.68 11.24 -2.54
N ILE A 136 2.12 10.18 -1.87
CA ILE A 136 3.43 9.53 -2.12
C ILE A 136 3.52 9.11 -3.58
N ALA A 137 2.52 8.39 -4.09
CA ALA A 137 2.50 7.92 -5.48
C ALA A 137 2.67 9.07 -6.48
N THR A 138 2.04 10.22 -6.20
CA THR A 138 2.13 11.41 -7.04
C THR A 138 3.50 12.08 -6.95
N GLU A 139 4.03 12.28 -5.74
CA GLU A 139 5.33 12.93 -5.53
C GLU A 139 6.48 12.11 -6.15
N THR A 140 6.40 10.77 -6.07
CA THR A 140 7.48 9.88 -6.51
C THR A 140 7.31 9.39 -7.94
N GLY A 141 6.20 9.70 -8.61
CA GLY A 141 5.89 9.13 -9.93
C GLY A 141 5.78 7.61 -9.89
N ALA A 142 5.09 7.07 -8.88
CA ALA A 142 4.91 5.63 -8.73
C ALA A 142 4.31 5.00 -10.00
N LEU A 143 4.73 3.77 -10.29
CA LEU A 143 4.34 3.01 -11.47
C LEU A 143 3.03 2.25 -11.23
N PHE A 144 2.92 1.65 -10.04
CA PHE A 144 1.85 0.75 -9.66
C PHE A 144 1.71 0.72 -8.14
N GLY A 145 0.51 0.41 -7.65
CA GLY A 145 0.30 0.30 -6.21
C GLY A 145 -0.97 -0.44 -5.84
N ARG A 146 -1.03 -0.92 -4.60
CA ARG A 146 -2.15 -1.68 -4.06
C ARG A 146 -2.46 -1.30 -2.62
N VAL A 147 -3.75 -1.30 -2.28
CA VAL A 147 -4.25 -1.29 -0.90
C VAL A 147 -4.95 -2.61 -0.64
N GLU A 148 -4.49 -3.33 0.37
CA GLU A 148 -4.83 -4.72 0.60
C GLU A 148 -5.22 -4.99 2.04
N ASP A 149 -6.25 -5.82 2.19
CA ASP A 149 -6.66 -6.46 3.42
C ASP A 149 -6.27 -7.92 3.32
N GLU A 150 -5.42 -8.39 4.23
CA GLU A 150 -4.90 -9.76 4.18
C GLU A 150 -6.04 -10.81 4.27
N TRP A 151 -7.09 -10.57 5.05
CA TRP A 151 -8.22 -11.50 5.18
C TRP A 151 -9.02 -11.65 3.88
N SER A 152 -9.15 -10.56 3.12
CA SER A 152 -9.71 -10.59 1.77
C SER A 152 -8.80 -11.39 0.82
N LEU A 153 -7.49 -11.16 0.86
CA LEU A 153 -6.53 -11.87 0.01
C LEU A 153 -6.47 -13.38 0.28
N GLU A 154 -6.59 -13.79 1.54
CA GLU A 154 -6.66 -15.21 1.94
C GLU A 154 -7.70 -16.00 1.14
N GLN A 155 -8.79 -15.34 0.71
CA GLN A 155 -9.86 -16.00 -0.05
C GLN A 155 -9.45 -16.37 -1.48
N ILE A 156 -8.40 -15.75 -2.03
CA ILE A 156 -7.96 -15.95 -3.41
C ILE A 156 -6.51 -16.45 -3.50
N TRP A 157 -5.77 -16.52 -2.39
CA TRP A 157 -4.35 -16.91 -2.37
C TRP A 157 -4.05 -18.22 -3.09
N SER A 158 -4.88 -19.25 -2.92
CA SER A 158 -4.70 -20.55 -3.58
C SER A 158 -4.83 -20.49 -5.11
N GLU A 159 -5.34 -19.38 -5.64
CA GLU A 159 -5.63 -19.17 -7.05
C GLU A 159 -4.65 -18.18 -7.71
N LEU A 160 -3.73 -17.59 -6.94
CA LEU A 160 -2.71 -16.68 -7.44
C LEU A 160 -1.47 -17.49 -7.88
N PRO A 161 -0.85 -17.17 -9.04
CA PRO A 161 0.36 -17.84 -9.51
C PRO A 161 1.51 -17.77 -8.50
N ASP A 162 1.61 -16.63 -7.80
CA ASP A 162 2.44 -16.45 -6.63
C ASP A 162 1.74 -15.46 -5.69
N PRO A 163 1.23 -15.91 -4.52
CA PRO A 163 0.59 -15.01 -3.56
C PRO A 163 1.58 -14.04 -2.90
N PHE A 164 2.88 -14.25 -3.09
CA PHE A 164 3.96 -13.38 -2.63
C PHE A 164 4.52 -12.47 -3.74
N LEU A 165 4.05 -12.60 -4.99
CA LEU A 165 4.30 -11.61 -6.06
C LEU A 165 3.54 -10.34 -5.70
N GLY A 166 4.08 -9.56 -4.76
CA GLY A 166 3.43 -8.39 -4.17
C GLY A 166 3.07 -7.28 -5.17
N VAL A 167 3.60 -6.08 -4.99
CA VAL A 167 3.30 -4.92 -5.85
C VAL A 167 4.14 -4.89 -7.13
N THR A 168 4.39 -6.05 -7.75
CA THR A 168 5.09 -6.09 -9.05
C THR A 168 4.26 -5.34 -10.10
N PRO A 169 4.80 -4.28 -10.74
CA PRO A 169 4.09 -3.61 -11.82
C PRO A 169 3.80 -4.63 -12.94
N PRO A 170 2.54 -4.77 -13.41
CA PRO A 170 2.26 -5.65 -14.53
C PRO A 170 2.98 -5.15 -15.80
N PRO A 171 3.21 -5.98 -16.83
CA PRO A 171 3.69 -5.47 -18.12
C PRO A 171 2.79 -4.35 -18.68
N LEU A 172 3.36 -3.45 -19.49
CA LEU A 172 2.56 -2.41 -20.15
C LEU A 172 1.41 -3.02 -20.96
N GLY A 173 0.21 -2.45 -20.82
CA GLY A 173 -1.01 -2.96 -21.48
C GLY A 173 -1.59 -4.24 -20.89
N SER A 174 -1.02 -4.77 -19.80
CA SER A 174 -1.52 -5.97 -19.13
C SER A 174 -2.21 -5.64 -17.82
N TRP A 175 -3.35 -6.28 -17.60
CA TRP A 175 -4.01 -6.32 -16.30
C TRP A 175 -3.17 -7.17 -15.32
N PRO A 176 -3.06 -6.80 -14.02
CA PRO A 176 -2.40 -7.62 -13.02
C PRO A 176 -3.17 -8.93 -12.77
N ASP A 177 -2.55 -9.91 -12.11
CA ASP A 177 -3.21 -11.20 -11.82
C ASP A 177 -4.46 -11.05 -10.94
N TRP A 178 -4.50 -10.01 -10.08
CA TRP A 178 -5.66 -9.60 -9.28
C TRP A 178 -5.74 -8.09 -9.12
N LEU A 179 -6.95 -7.60 -8.85
CA LEU A 179 -7.19 -6.26 -8.34
C LEU A 179 -7.35 -6.30 -6.82
N SER A 180 -6.70 -5.37 -6.14
CA SER A 180 -6.81 -5.19 -4.69
C SER A 180 -8.03 -4.32 -4.36
N TRP A 181 -8.26 -4.00 -3.08
CA TRP A 181 -9.36 -3.10 -2.68
C TRP A 181 -9.27 -1.76 -3.40
N VAL A 182 -8.06 -1.21 -3.44
CA VAL A 182 -7.69 -0.08 -4.28
C VAL A 182 -6.45 -0.46 -5.07
N THR A 183 -6.44 -0.17 -6.38
CA THR A 183 -5.28 -0.43 -7.25
C THR A 183 -4.93 0.84 -8.02
N TYR A 184 -3.68 1.27 -7.93
CA TYR A 184 -3.15 2.43 -8.63
C TYR A 184 -2.37 2.01 -9.87
N PHE A 185 -2.56 2.74 -10.96
CA PHE A 185 -1.76 2.67 -12.18
C PHE A 185 -1.27 4.06 -12.56
N ASP A 186 -0.02 4.17 -12.97
CA ASP A 186 0.44 5.36 -13.68
C ASP A 186 -0.38 5.60 -14.98
N ALA A 187 -0.20 6.79 -15.57
CA ALA A 187 -0.95 7.20 -16.74
C ALA A 187 -0.71 6.30 -17.96
N ASP A 188 0.54 5.91 -18.19
CA ASP A 188 0.94 5.17 -19.39
C ASP A 188 0.46 3.73 -19.34
N ARG A 189 0.56 3.08 -18.17
CA ARG A 189 0.03 1.75 -17.92
C ARG A 189 -1.46 1.73 -18.10
N TYR A 190 -2.18 2.64 -17.45
CA TYR A 190 -3.64 2.65 -17.52
C TYR A 190 -4.17 2.91 -18.94
N ARG A 191 -3.54 3.83 -19.69
CA ARG A 191 -3.94 4.17 -21.06
C ARG A 191 -3.91 2.96 -22.00
N LEU A 192 -3.02 2.00 -21.74
CA LEU A 192 -2.84 0.81 -22.57
C LEU A 192 -3.74 -0.36 -22.17
N LEU A 193 -4.50 -0.27 -21.07
CA LEU A 193 -5.35 -1.37 -20.60
C LEU A 193 -6.61 -1.52 -21.46
N SER A 194 -7.00 -2.78 -21.68
CA SER A 194 -8.33 -3.10 -22.23
C SER A 194 -9.44 -2.66 -21.25
N PRO A 195 -10.63 -2.22 -21.72
CA PRO A 195 -11.68 -1.64 -20.87
C PRO A 195 -12.49 -2.70 -20.10
N VAL A 196 -11.83 -3.44 -19.21
CA VAL A 196 -12.41 -4.57 -18.44
C VAL A 196 -13.28 -4.10 -17.26
N LEU A 197 -13.01 -2.92 -16.71
CA LEU A 197 -13.58 -2.46 -15.43
C LEU A 197 -15.08 -2.18 -15.46
N GLY A 198 -15.65 -1.84 -16.62
CA GLY A 198 -17.08 -1.55 -16.75
C GLY A 198 -17.98 -2.73 -16.38
N GLN A 199 -17.45 -3.97 -16.43
CA GLN A 199 -18.19 -5.17 -16.06
C GLN A 199 -18.19 -5.45 -14.54
N LEU A 200 -17.28 -4.83 -13.80
CA LEU A 200 -17.05 -5.11 -12.37
C LEU A 200 -17.73 -4.11 -11.43
N GLY A 201 -18.33 -3.05 -11.98
CA GLY A 201 -18.87 -1.95 -11.19
C GLY A 201 -17.82 -1.23 -10.34
N ALA A 202 -16.53 -1.36 -10.71
CA ALA A 202 -15.44 -0.68 -10.03
C ALA A 202 -15.49 0.83 -10.32
N ASP A 203 -15.24 1.64 -9.29
CA ASP A 203 -15.08 3.08 -9.45
C ASP A 203 -13.67 3.38 -9.95
N VAL A 204 -13.55 4.26 -10.94
CA VAL A 204 -12.25 4.65 -11.50
C VAL A 204 -12.08 6.15 -11.38
N ARG A 205 -11.11 6.55 -10.57
CA ARG A 205 -10.76 7.95 -10.33
C ARG A 205 -9.49 8.29 -11.08
N ARG A 206 -9.46 9.46 -11.71
CA ARG A 206 -8.28 9.98 -12.41
C ARG A 206 -7.61 11.04 -11.55
N THR A 207 -6.29 10.94 -11.39
CA THR A 207 -5.51 12.00 -10.73
C THR A 207 -5.25 13.16 -11.70
N ARG A 208 -4.70 14.26 -11.19
CA ARG A 208 -4.31 15.42 -12.02
C ARG A 208 -3.27 15.07 -13.09
N HIS A 209 -2.44 14.05 -12.86
CA HIS A 209 -1.42 13.57 -13.78
C HIS A 209 -1.91 12.41 -14.65
N GLU A 210 -3.23 12.24 -14.78
CA GLU A 210 -3.82 11.14 -15.54
C GLU A 210 -3.41 9.74 -15.03
N ALA A 211 -3.00 9.59 -13.77
CA ALA A 211 -2.93 8.26 -13.15
C ALA A 211 -4.35 7.75 -12.87
N ALA A 212 -4.54 6.44 -12.79
CA ALA A 212 -5.82 5.83 -12.43
C ALA A 212 -5.77 5.20 -11.04
N VAL A 213 -6.85 5.39 -10.29
CA VAL A 213 -7.14 4.68 -9.05
C VAL A 213 -8.42 3.89 -9.26
N VAL A 214 -8.29 2.57 -9.28
CA VAL A 214 -9.41 1.64 -9.38
C VAL A 214 -9.82 1.26 -7.96
N VAL A 215 -11.05 1.57 -7.58
CA VAL A 215 -11.62 1.23 -6.28
C VAL A 215 -12.61 0.09 -6.48
N LEU A 216 -12.24 -1.10 -6.01
CA LEU A 216 -13.05 -2.31 -6.11
C LEU A 216 -14.05 -2.42 -4.96
N LEU A 217 -13.62 -2.03 -3.75
CA LEU A 217 -14.41 -2.01 -2.53
C LEU A 217 -14.14 -0.70 -1.78
N THR A 218 -15.18 -0.10 -1.21
CA THR A 218 -15.13 1.30 -0.73
C THR A 218 -15.19 1.47 0.78
N ASP A 219 -15.78 0.52 1.52
CA ASP A 219 -15.91 0.60 2.97
C ASP A 219 -14.99 -0.42 3.65
N PRO A 220 -13.81 -0.01 4.15
CA PRO A 220 -12.88 -0.91 4.84
C PRO A 220 -13.50 -1.46 6.15
N GLY A 221 -14.51 -0.77 6.69
CA GLY A 221 -15.30 -1.21 7.84
C GLY A 221 -16.31 -2.31 7.53
N ALA A 222 -16.56 -2.64 6.26
CA ALA A 222 -17.54 -3.63 5.82
C ALA A 222 -16.90 -4.72 4.95
N VAL A 223 -15.90 -5.42 5.51
CA VAL A 223 -15.22 -6.49 4.79
C VAL A 223 -16.18 -7.66 4.58
N ASP A 224 -16.36 -8.03 3.31
CA ASP A 224 -17.09 -9.22 2.88
C ASP A 224 -16.14 -10.09 2.03
N PRO A 225 -15.49 -11.10 2.64
CA PRO A 225 -14.50 -11.93 1.95
C PRO A 225 -15.12 -12.72 0.77
N VAL A 226 -16.39 -13.11 0.88
CA VAL A 226 -17.10 -13.84 -0.19
C VAL A 226 -17.34 -12.93 -1.38
N ARG A 227 -17.75 -11.67 -1.13
CA ARG A 227 -17.88 -10.67 -2.18
C ARG A 227 -16.55 -10.38 -2.86
N PHE A 228 -15.46 -10.26 -2.10
CA PHE A 228 -14.13 -10.04 -2.65
C PHE A 228 -13.71 -11.18 -3.59
N ALA A 229 -13.85 -12.44 -3.15
CA ALA A 229 -13.55 -13.60 -3.98
C ALA A 229 -14.39 -13.63 -5.27
N ARG A 230 -15.70 -13.36 -5.17
CA ARG A 230 -16.60 -13.31 -6.35
C ARG A 230 -16.15 -12.25 -7.37
N LEU A 231 -15.85 -11.03 -6.91
CA LEU A 231 -15.36 -9.95 -7.78
C LEU A 231 -14.05 -10.35 -8.47
N HIS A 232 -13.18 -11.10 -7.78
CA HIS A 232 -11.94 -11.60 -8.36
C HIS A 232 -12.17 -12.67 -9.45
N HIS A 233 -13.14 -13.58 -9.26
CA HIS A 233 -13.53 -14.54 -10.31
C HIS A 233 -14.12 -13.84 -11.54
N GLU A 234 -14.98 -12.83 -11.32
CA GLU A 234 -15.55 -12.00 -12.39
C GLU A 234 -14.46 -11.24 -13.14
N TYR A 235 -13.52 -10.63 -12.42
CA TYR A 235 -12.35 -9.94 -12.98
C TYR A 235 -11.53 -10.85 -13.89
N ARG A 236 -11.11 -12.01 -13.39
CA ARG A 236 -10.30 -12.94 -14.19
C ARG A 236 -11.06 -13.51 -15.39
N ARG A 237 -12.38 -13.64 -15.31
CA ARG A 237 -13.20 -14.00 -16.47
C ARG A 237 -13.18 -12.88 -17.51
N ALA A 238 -13.37 -11.64 -17.09
CA ALA A 238 -13.42 -10.48 -17.97
C ALA A 238 -12.07 -10.20 -18.65
N VAL A 239 -10.95 -10.29 -17.91
CA VAL A 239 -9.59 -10.20 -18.49
C VAL A 239 -9.37 -11.27 -19.55
N ARG A 240 -9.69 -12.54 -19.25
CA ARG A 240 -9.56 -13.66 -20.20
C ARG A 240 -10.36 -13.45 -21.49
N THR A 241 -11.57 -12.88 -21.40
CA THR A 241 -12.39 -12.57 -22.59
C THR A 241 -11.91 -11.36 -23.39
N SER A 242 -11.06 -10.52 -22.81
CA SER A 242 -10.52 -9.31 -23.46
C SER A 242 -9.20 -9.54 -24.21
N LEU A 243 -8.57 -10.71 -24.02
CA LEU A 243 -7.35 -11.08 -24.74
C LEU A 243 -7.69 -11.44 -26.19
N PRO A 244 -6.98 -10.92 -27.20
CA PRO A 244 -7.19 -11.31 -28.59
C PRO A 244 -6.89 -12.81 -28.77
N SER A 245 -7.83 -13.52 -29.40
CA SER A 245 -7.75 -14.94 -29.76
C SER A 245 -6.66 -15.24 -30.78
#